data_AF-A0A0J9FH97-F1
#
_entry.id   AF-A0A0J9FH97-F1
#
_cell.length_a   1.000
_cell.length_b   1.000
_cell.length_c   1.000
_cell.angle_alpha   90.00
_cell.angle_beta   90.00
_cell.angle_gamma   90.00
#
_symmetry.space_group_name_H-M   'P 1'
#
loop_
_entity.id
_entity.type
_entity.pdbx_description
1 polymer ?
#
loop_
_entity_poly.entity_id
_entity_poly.type
_entity_poly.pdbx_seq_one_letter_code
_entity_poly.pdbx_strand_id
1 'polypeptide(L)'
;MDVNKLADAIEANSSLTAGDVKHSIEAFVEQLRLSLTQGDKVKIDGLGTFHITLSSEGTEKEKDCTVRSIRRVNVRFVADKALRLVNTSHTTTRGENNVDFVLAGKGVDGSDDENGGGNPGGSGNPGGGGSGEAPDPAA
;
A
#
# COMPACT_ATOMS: atom_id res chain seq x y z
N MET A 1 -6.32 -8.06 12.50
CA MET A 1 -7.42 -9.01 12.24
C MET A 1 -6.78 -10.38 12.04
N ASP A 2 -7.26 -11.42 12.75
CA ASP A 2 -6.76 -12.80 12.64
C ASP A 2 -7.81 -13.70 11.96
N VAL A 3 -7.44 -14.92 11.58
CA VAL A 3 -8.34 -15.85 10.85
C VAL A 3 -9.58 -16.21 11.68
N ASN A 4 -9.46 -16.29 13.00
CA ASN A 4 -10.61 -16.61 13.86
C ASN A 4 -11.61 -15.46 13.86
N LYS A 5 -11.15 -14.23 14.08
CA LYS A 5 -12.00 -13.03 14.03
C LYS A 5 -12.59 -12.78 12.65
N LEU A 6 -11.85 -13.11 11.59
CA LEU A 6 -12.36 -13.04 10.23
C LEU A 6 -13.48 -14.08 10.00
N ALA A 7 -13.29 -15.31 10.50
CA ALA A 7 -14.30 -16.36 10.42
C ALA A 7 -15.58 -15.97 11.16
N ASP A 8 -15.46 -15.44 12.38
CA ASP A 8 -16.60 -14.98 13.17
C ASP A 8 -17.35 -13.83 12.46
N ALA A 9 -16.62 -12.91 11.82
CA ALA A 9 -17.22 -11.81 11.05
C ALA A 9 -17.91 -12.31 9.76
N ILE A 10 -17.36 -13.32 9.09
CA ILE A 10 -17.99 -13.92 7.91
C ILE A 10 -19.22 -14.74 8.31
N GLU A 11 -19.17 -15.48 9.41
CA GLU A 11 -20.33 -16.21 9.96
C GLU A 11 -21.47 -15.24 10.29
N ALA A 12 -21.18 -14.10 10.90
CA ALA A 12 -22.19 -13.08 11.19
C ALA A 12 -22.85 -12.48 9.93
N ASN A 13 -22.17 -12.52 8.78
CA ASN A 13 -22.63 -11.92 7.52
C ASN A 13 -22.99 -12.95 6.43
N SER A 14 -22.95 -14.25 6.72
CA SER A 14 -23.16 -15.30 5.74
C SER A 14 -23.86 -16.51 6.36
N SER A 15 -24.16 -17.52 5.54
CA SER A 15 -24.71 -18.79 6.00
C SER A 15 -23.63 -19.82 6.34
N LEU A 16 -22.35 -19.45 6.28
CA LEU A 16 -21.23 -20.34 6.58
C LEU A 16 -20.91 -20.30 8.07
N THR A 17 -20.60 -21.45 8.66
CA THR A 17 -20.13 -21.48 10.05
C THR A 17 -18.69 -20.98 10.13
N ALA A 18 -18.26 -20.51 11.30
CA ALA A 18 -16.85 -20.16 11.51
C ALA A 18 -15.91 -21.35 11.22
N GLY A 19 -16.38 -22.60 11.41
CA GLY A 19 -15.64 -23.82 11.08
C GLY A 19 -15.41 -23.99 9.58
N ASP A 20 -16.46 -23.78 8.77
CA ASP A 20 -16.38 -23.88 7.30
C ASP A 20 -15.46 -22.81 6.72
N VAL A 21 -15.52 -21.59 7.26
CA VAL A 21 -14.68 -20.48 6.81
C VAL A 21 -13.21 -20.76 7.09
N LYS A 22 -12.86 -21.29 8.28
CA LYS A 22 -11.48 -21.66 8.62
C LYS A 22 -10.93 -22.72 7.68
N HIS A 23 -11.69 -23.80 7.47
CA HIS A 23 -11.28 -24.87 6.54
C HIS A 23 -11.12 -24.35 5.11
N SER A 24 -12.04 -23.50 4.66
CA SER A 24 -11.97 -22.92 3.31
C SER A 24 -10.72 -22.05 3.13
N ILE A 25 -10.35 -21.25 4.14
CA ILE A 25 -9.14 -20.44 4.12
C ILE A 25 -7.88 -21.32 4.14
N GLU A 26 -7.85 -22.37 4.96
CA GLU A 26 -6.73 -23.32 5.01
C GLU A 26 -6.53 -24.02 3.66
N ALA A 27 -7.60 -24.57 3.08
CA ALA A 27 -7.57 -25.20 1.76
C ALA A 27 -7.14 -24.19 0.66
N PHE A 28 -7.62 -22.96 0.75
CA PHE A 28 -7.21 -21.89 -0.16
C PHE A 28 -5.71 -21.59 -0.05
N VAL A 29 -5.15 -21.51 1.16
CA VAL A 29 -3.71 -21.29 1.38
C VAL A 29 -2.88 -22.45 0.85
N GLU A 30 -3.33 -23.69 1.05
CA GLU A 30 -2.66 -24.88 0.51
C GLU A 30 -2.63 -24.86 -1.02
N GLN A 31 -3.77 -24.58 -1.65
CA GLN A 31 -3.85 -24.51 -3.11
C GLN A 31 -3.03 -23.35 -3.68
N LEU A 32 -3.05 -22.19 -3.02
CA LEU A 32 -2.25 -21.04 -3.42
C LEU A 32 -0.74 -21.37 -3.36
N ARG A 33 -0.30 -22.06 -2.30
CA ARG A 33 1.10 -22.51 -2.19
C ARG A 33 1.46 -23.45 -3.33
N LEU A 34 0.60 -24.44 -3.63
CA LEU A 34 0.84 -25.38 -4.71
C LEU A 34 0.99 -24.67 -6.06
N SER A 35 0.02 -23.83 -6.43
CA SER A 35 0.06 -23.06 -7.68
C SER A 35 1.29 -22.16 -7.77
N LEU A 36 1.66 -21.49 -6.67
CA LEU A 36 2.87 -20.67 -6.66
C LEU A 36 4.14 -21.51 -6.86
N THR A 37 4.27 -22.66 -6.19
CA THR A 37 5.45 -23.53 -6.38
C THR A 37 5.59 -24.07 -7.80
N GLN A 38 4.50 -24.17 -8.54
CA GLN A 38 4.49 -24.53 -9.96
C GLN A 38 4.88 -23.37 -10.88
N GLY A 39 4.93 -22.14 -10.36
CA GLY A 39 5.25 -20.92 -11.10
C GLY A 39 4.02 -20.19 -11.65
N ASP A 40 2.81 -20.63 -11.31
CA ASP A 40 1.58 -20.04 -11.82
C ASP A 40 1.32 -18.66 -11.21
N LYS A 41 0.63 -17.83 -12.00
CA LYS A 41 0.07 -16.57 -11.52
C LYS A 41 -1.34 -16.83 -11.01
N VAL A 42 -1.57 -16.55 -9.74
CA VAL A 42 -2.89 -16.70 -9.11
C VAL A 42 -3.53 -15.33 -8.99
N LYS A 43 -4.53 -15.06 -9.84
CA LYS A 43 -5.34 -13.84 -9.79
C LYS A 43 -6.58 -14.07 -8.94
N ILE A 44 -6.81 -13.17 -7.99
CA ILE A 44 -8.01 -13.12 -7.17
C ILE A 44 -8.67 -11.79 -7.47
N ASP A 45 -9.79 -11.85 -8.18
CA ASP A 45 -10.50 -10.66 -8.60
C ASP A 45 -10.90 -9.80 -7.40
N GLY A 46 -10.66 -8.49 -7.51
CA GLY A 46 -10.94 -7.53 -6.43
C GLY A 46 -9.86 -7.45 -5.34
N LEU A 47 -8.97 -8.44 -5.23
CA LEU A 47 -7.85 -8.43 -4.28
C LEU A 47 -6.52 -8.12 -4.97
N GLY A 48 -6.11 -8.96 -5.93
CA GLY A 48 -4.84 -8.81 -6.62
C GLY A 48 -4.31 -10.10 -7.22
N THR A 49 -3.05 -10.08 -7.64
CA THR A 49 -2.37 -11.21 -8.28
C THR A 49 -1.13 -11.60 -7.53
N PHE A 50 -1.04 -12.88 -7.16
CA PHE A 50 0.17 -13.50 -6.64
C PHE A 50 0.97 -14.13 -7.78
N HIS A 51 2.28 -13.92 -7.77
CA HIS A 51 3.18 -14.58 -8.72
C HIS A 51 4.59 -14.72 -8.16
N ILE A 52 5.34 -15.69 -8.67
CA ILE A 52 6.75 -15.84 -8.34
C ILE A 52 7.60 -14.95 -9.24
N THR A 53 8.69 -14.42 -8.68
CA THR A 53 9.79 -13.81 -9.42
C THR A 53 11.09 -14.48 -9.01
N LEU A 54 11.94 -14.75 -10.00
CA LEU A 54 13.25 -15.34 -9.81
C LEU A 54 14.31 -14.38 -10.33
N SER A 55 15.43 -14.30 -9.62
CA SER A 55 16.61 -13.55 -10.02
C SER A 55 17.78 -14.52 -10.08
N SER A 56 18.45 -14.59 -11.22
CA SER A 56 19.62 -15.43 -11.45
C SER A 56 20.83 -14.61 -11.86
N GLU A 57 22.02 -15.16 -11.63
CA GLU A 57 23.23 -14.70 -12.30
C GLU A 57 23.15 -15.06 -13.78
N GLY A 58 23.36 -14.07 -14.65
CA GLY A 58 23.46 -14.29 -16.09
C GLY A 58 24.79 -14.96 -16.42
N THR A 59 24.75 -16.03 -17.21
CA THR A 59 25.93 -16.72 -17.73
C THR A 59 25.97 -16.60 -19.24
N GLU A 60 27.16 -16.47 -19.84
CA GLU A 60 27.30 -16.30 -21.30
C GLU A 60 26.91 -17.56 -22.09
N LYS A 61 27.02 -18.74 -21.46
CA LYS A 61 26.69 -20.03 -22.08
C LYS A 61 25.45 -20.63 -21.41
N GLU A 62 24.57 -21.19 -22.23
CA GLU A 62 23.34 -21.86 -21.78
C GLU A 62 23.64 -23.02 -20.82
N LYS A 63 24.72 -23.76 -21.09
CA LYS A 63 25.16 -24.92 -20.28
C LYS A 63 25.53 -24.56 -18.84
N ASP A 64 25.90 -23.30 -18.61
CA ASP A 64 26.33 -22.81 -17.31
C ASP A 64 25.15 -22.19 -16.52
N CYS A 65 24.00 -21.99 -17.17
CA CYS A 65 22.77 -21.55 -16.53
C CYS A 65 22.10 -22.75 -15.85
N THR A 66 22.48 -23.00 -14.60
CA THR A 66 21.92 -24.09 -13.79
C THR A 66 21.01 -23.55 -12.69
N VAL A 67 20.25 -24.42 -12.01
CA VAL A 67 19.41 -24.04 -10.85
C VAL A 67 20.25 -23.34 -9.76
N ARG A 68 21.54 -23.65 -9.67
CA ARG A 68 22.48 -23.02 -8.73
C ARG A 68 22.73 -21.54 -9.03
N SER A 69 22.49 -21.10 -10.27
CA SER A 69 22.62 -19.71 -10.69
C SER A 69 21.43 -18.85 -10.21
N ILE A 70 20.34 -19.45 -9.72
CA ILE A 70 19.20 -18.73 -9.15
C ILE A 70 19.59 -18.19 -7.76
N ARG A 71 19.74 -16.88 -7.65
CA ARG A 71 20.11 -16.19 -6.41
C ARG A 71 18.95 -16.15 -5.41
N ARG A 72 17.74 -15.88 -5.90
CA ARG A 72 16.58 -15.64 -5.04
C ARG A 72 15.27 -15.89 -5.76
N VAL A 73 14.34 -16.48 -5.02
CA VAL A 73 12.94 -16.66 -5.41
C VAL A 73 12.10 -15.82 -4.46
N ASN A 74 11.24 -14.95 -4.99
CA ASN A 74 10.33 -14.13 -4.20
C ASN A 74 8.89 -14.36 -4.67
N VAL A 75 7.98 -14.53 -3.72
CA VAL A 75 6.54 -14.40 -3.98
C VAL A 75 6.21 -12.91 -3.96
N ARG A 76 5.55 -12.44 -5.02
CA ARG A 76 5.09 -11.06 -5.16
C ARG A 76 3.57 -11.04 -5.20
N PHE A 77 3.02 -10.00 -4.59
CA PHE A 77 1.62 -9.67 -4.66
C PHE A 77 1.48 -8.29 -5.32
N VAL A 78 0.65 -8.22 -6.35
CA VAL A 78 0.28 -6.97 -7.02
C VAL A 78 -1.19 -6.72 -6.75
N ALA A 79 -1.48 -5.66 -5.98
CA ALA A 79 -2.86 -5.29 -5.66
C ALA A 79 -3.65 -4.97 -6.94
N ASP A 80 -4.90 -5.40 -6.97
CA ASP A 80 -5.84 -5.01 -8.03
C ASP A 80 -6.07 -3.49 -7.95
N LYS A 81 -6.49 -2.88 -9.07
CA LYS A 81 -6.90 -1.48 -9.11
C LYS A 81 -8.03 -1.20 -8.12
N ALA A 82 -8.91 -2.17 -7.90
CA ALA A 82 -9.96 -2.07 -6.88
C ALA A 82 -9.34 -1.84 -5.49
N LEU A 83 -8.31 -2.61 -5.12
CA LEU A 83 -7.65 -2.56 -3.80
C LEU A 83 -6.51 -1.53 -3.70
N ARG A 84 -6.38 -0.60 -4.65
CA ARG A 84 -5.37 0.48 -4.53
C ARG A 84 -5.81 1.48 -3.46
N LEU A 85 -5.13 1.43 -2.32
CA LEU A 85 -5.28 2.41 -1.25
C LEU A 85 -4.83 3.78 -1.76
N VAL A 86 -5.67 4.80 -1.60
CA VAL A 86 -5.35 6.19 -1.91
C VAL A 86 -5.28 6.98 -0.61
N ASN A 87 -4.22 7.76 -0.45
CA ASN A 87 -4.05 8.65 0.71
C ASN A 87 -4.93 9.89 0.53
N THR A 88 -5.90 10.07 1.41
CA THR A 88 -6.85 11.19 1.44
C THR A 88 -6.19 12.55 1.72
N SER A 89 -4.98 12.57 2.29
CA SER A 89 -4.33 13.79 2.78
C SER A 89 -3.69 14.67 1.71
N HIS A 90 -3.50 14.18 0.48
CA HIS A 90 -2.79 14.96 -0.55
C HIS A 90 -3.53 15.19 -1.87
N THR A 91 -4.55 14.41 -2.24
CA THR A 91 -5.40 14.70 -3.40
C THR A 91 -6.52 13.67 -3.49
N THR A 92 -7.76 14.15 -3.52
CA THR A 92 -8.97 13.37 -3.76
C THR A 92 -9.05 12.96 -5.23
N THR A 93 -8.31 11.94 -5.68
CA THR A 93 -8.65 11.30 -6.95
C THR A 93 -8.35 9.80 -6.96
N ARG A 94 -9.45 9.03 -6.99
CA ARG A 94 -9.65 7.73 -7.65
C ARG A 94 -9.31 6.45 -6.87
N GLY A 95 -10.16 6.13 -5.90
CA GLY A 95 -10.38 4.77 -5.39
C GLY A 95 -11.45 4.77 -4.30
N GLU A 96 -12.30 3.73 -4.22
CA GLU A 96 -13.29 3.57 -3.14
C GLU A 96 -12.65 3.11 -1.81
N ASN A 97 -11.39 2.65 -1.86
CA ASN A 97 -10.64 2.16 -0.72
C ASN A 97 -9.77 3.26 -0.10
N ASN A 98 -10.35 4.03 0.82
CA ASN A 98 -9.68 5.10 1.56
C ASN A 98 -9.04 4.58 2.85
N VAL A 99 -7.81 5.02 3.13
CA VAL A 99 -7.16 4.78 4.44
C VAL A 99 -6.83 6.13 5.07
N ASP A 100 -7.39 6.36 6.26
CA ASP A 100 -7.15 7.56 7.04
C ASP A 100 -5.85 7.43 7.84
N PHE A 101 -4.91 8.33 7.59
CA PHE A 101 -3.68 8.44 8.36
C PHE A 101 -3.86 9.51 9.44
N VAL A 102 -3.99 9.09 10.70
CA VAL A 102 -4.02 10.01 11.84
C VAL A 102 -2.62 10.08 12.47
N LEU A 103 -2.11 11.29 12.69
CA LEU A 103 -0.89 11.53 13.45
C LEU A 103 -1.16 11.25 14.93
N ALA A 104 -0.62 10.16 15.46
CA ALA A 104 -0.62 9.89 16.89
C ALA A 104 0.33 10.88 17.59
N GLY A 105 -0.20 12.02 18.03
CA GLY A 105 0.61 13.03 18.72
C GLY A 105 0.17 14.48 18.54
N LYS A 106 -1.12 14.78 18.70
CA LYS A 106 -1.53 16.07 19.28
C LYS A 106 -2.68 15.76 20.23
N GLY A 107 -2.37 15.76 21.52
CA GLY A 107 -3.31 15.45 22.59
C GLY A 107 -4.61 16.21 22.38
N VAL A 108 -5.72 15.47 22.37
CA VAL A 108 -7.05 16.03 22.56
C VAL A 108 -7.19 16.26 24.06
N ASP A 109 -6.57 17.33 24.56
CA ASP A 109 -6.96 17.90 25.83
C ASP A 109 -8.05 18.92 25.55
N GLY A 110 -9.24 18.63 26.06
CA GLY A 110 -10.43 19.43 25.88
C GLY A 110 -10.23 20.86 26.37
N SER A 111 -10.75 21.80 25.58
CA SER A 111 -11.33 23.04 26.08
C SER A 111 -12.29 23.55 24.99
N ASP A 112 -13.56 23.18 25.16
CA ASP A 112 -14.63 24.07 24.75
C ASP A 112 -14.51 25.32 25.65
N ASP A 113 -14.20 26.48 25.06
CA ASP A 113 -14.74 27.76 25.53
C ASP A 113 -14.62 28.80 24.42
N GLU A 114 -15.73 29.50 24.23
CA GLU A 114 -16.04 30.39 23.12
C GLU A 114 -15.31 31.74 23.19
N ASN A 115 -15.22 32.36 22.01
CA ASN A 115 -15.30 33.79 21.77
C ASN A 115 -14.04 34.67 22.02
N GLY A 116 -13.68 35.44 21.00
CA GLY A 116 -12.68 36.51 21.14
C GLY A 116 -12.10 36.98 19.81
N GLY A 117 -12.93 37.63 18.99
CA GLY A 117 -12.46 38.34 17.80
C GLY A 117 -11.43 39.43 18.12
N GLY A 118 -10.52 39.68 17.18
CA GLY A 118 -9.58 40.78 17.29
C GLY A 118 -8.45 40.71 16.27
N ASN A 119 -8.72 41.13 15.03
CA ASN A 119 -7.68 41.76 14.22
C ASN A 119 -7.52 43.20 14.73
N PRO A 120 -6.28 43.69 14.89
CA PRO A 120 -5.93 44.85 14.08
C PRO A 120 -4.52 44.74 13.50
N GLY A 121 -4.37 45.33 12.32
CA GLY A 121 -3.11 45.38 11.60
C GLY A 121 -2.11 46.38 12.19
N GLY A 122 -0.87 46.25 11.71
CA GLY A 122 -0.16 47.39 11.13
C GLY A 122 1.06 47.92 11.88
N SER A 123 2.25 47.59 11.36
CA SER A 123 3.46 48.44 11.22
C SER A 123 4.55 47.55 10.60
N GLY A 124 5.14 47.77 9.42
CA GLY A 124 5.67 48.99 8.81
C GLY A 124 7.21 48.87 8.72
N ASN A 125 7.75 48.12 7.74
CA ASN A 125 8.50 48.61 6.55
C ASN A 125 10.06 48.65 6.77
N PRO A 126 10.93 48.96 5.76
CA PRO A 126 11.31 48.25 4.53
C PRO A 126 12.83 47.93 4.42
N GLY A 127 13.22 47.17 3.38
CA GLY A 127 14.52 47.32 2.71
C GLY A 127 15.13 45.98 2.28
N GLY A 128 15.49 45.74 1.02
CA GLY A 128 15.49 46.54 -0.20
C GLY A 128 16.21 45.75 -1.31
N GLY A 129 15.78 45.92 -2.57
CA GLY A 129 16.51 45.70 -3.84
C GLY A 129 17.01 44.27 -4.15
N GLY A 130 16.65 43.57 -5.21
CA GLY A 130 16.11 43.98 -6.50
C GLY A 130 17.21 44.30 -7.53
N SER A 131 17.74 43.28 -8.22
CA SER A 131 18.41 43.30 -9.55
C SER A 131 19.12 41.95 -9.78
N GLY A 132 19.07 41.22 -10.90
CA GLY A 132 18.50 41.37 -12.23
C GLY A 132 18.93 40.15 -13.08
N GLU A 133 18.21 39.90 -14.18
CA GLU A 133 18.53 39.12 -15.42
C GLU A 133 20.02 38.81 -15.70
N ALA A 134 20.48 37.74 -16.37
CA ALA A 134 19.93 36.65 -17.20
C ALA A 134 21.05 35.56 -17.39
N PRO A 135 20.87 34.46 -18.16
CA PRO A 135 21.67 33.22 -18.10
C PRO A 135 22.86 33.18 -19.08
N ASP A 136 23.79 32.24 -18.89
CA ASP A 136 24.67 31.75 -19.98
C ASP A 136 25.02 30.25 -19.84
N PRO A 137 24.72 29.40 -20.84
CA PRO A 137 25.26 28.07 -21.01
C PRO A 137 26.50 28.07 -21.93
N ALA A 138 27.68 27.78 -21.38
CA ALA A 138 28.89 27.46 -22.16
C ALA A 138 29.15 25.94 -22.05
N ALA A 139 29.04 25.17 -23.14
CA ALA A 139 29.99 25.02 -24.26
C ALA A 139 31.15 24.08 -23.91
#